data_AF-A0A435YC07-F1
#
_entry.id   AF-A0A435YC07-F1
#
_cell.length_a   1.000
_cell.length_b   1.000
_cell.length_c   1.000
_cell.angle_alpha   90.00
_cell.angle_beta   90.00
_cell.angle_gamma   90.00
#
_symmetry.space_group_name_H-M   'P 1'
#
loop_
_entity.id
_entity.type
_entity.pdbx_description
1 polymer ?
#
loop_
_entity_poly.entity_id
_entity_poly.type
_entity_poly.pdbx_seq_one_letter_code
_entity_poly.pdbx_strand_id
1 'polypeptide(L)'
;TVSGPLSVDAEGLINADLMIRLKDPKAVAAILGAAIPEQKSQIEQGFAALAVLGNEPSMPLKVVKGKASLGFIPLGKIKPVE
;
A
#
# COMPACT_ATOMS: atom_id res chain seq x y z
N THR A 1 16.87 -13.34 -10.55
CA THR A 1 15.95 -12.63 -9.62
C THR A 1 16.64 -12.56 -8.27
N VAL A 2 16.64 -11.40 -7.62
CA VAL A 2 16.89 -11.37 -6.16
C VAL A 2 15.65 -12.01 -5.53
N SER A 3 15.81 -13.14 -4.85
CA SER A 3 14.69 -13.95 -4.37
C SER A 3 14.58 -13.81 -2.85
N GLY A 4 13.57 -13.08 -2.39
CA GLY A 4 13.15 -12.89 -1.00
C GLY A 4 11.65 -12.51 -0.95
N PRO A 5 11.10 -11.96 0.15
CA PRO A 5 9.73 -11.45 0.18
C PRO A 5 9.47 -10.33 -0.83
N LEU A 6 10.53 -9.87 -1.49
CA LEU A 6 10.55 -8.99 -2.64
C LEU A 6 11.38 -9.65 -3.75
N SER A 7 10.90 -9.54 -4.98
CA SER A 7 11.60 -9.97 -6.20
C SER A 7 11.36 -8.97 -7.33
N VAL A 8 12.30 -8.95 -8.29
CA VAL A 8 12.22 -8.15 -9.51
C VAL A 8 12.29 -9.10 -10.70
N ASP A 9 11.36 -8.97 -11.63
CA ASP A 9 11.33 -9.77 -12.85
C ASP A 9 12.22 -9.18 -13.97
N ALA A 10 12.25 -9.86 -15.12
CA ALA A 10 13.09 -9.46 -16.25
C ALA A 10 12.67 -8.13 -16.90
N GLU A 11 11.44 -7.66 -16.65
CA GLU A 11 10.93 -6.38 -17.13
C GLU A 11 11.20 -5.26 -16.11
N GLY A 12 11.94 -5.54 -15.03
CA GLY A 12 12.23 -4.61 -13.94
C GLY A 12 11.04 -4.41 -13.00
N LEU A 13 9.97 -5.20 -13.10
CA LEU A 13 8.78 -5.03 -12.28
C LEU A 13 8.90 -5.77 -10.95
N ILE A 14 8.43 -5.10 -9.90
CA ILE A 14 8.51 -5.61 -8.52
C ILE A 14 7.33 -6.54 -8.23
N ASN A 15 7.61 -7.65 -7.55
CA ASN A 15 6.64 -8.53 -6.91
C ASN A 15 7.03 -8.67 -5.42
N ALA A 16 6.09 -8.45 -4.51
CA ALA A 16 6.36 -8.49 -3.08
C ALA A 16 5.14 -8.90 -2.25
N ASP A 17 5.41 -9.58 -1.13
CA ASP A 17 4.44 -9.90 -0.09
C ASP A 17 5.04 -9.52 1.27
N LEU A 18 4.54 -8.40 1.84
CA LEU A 18 5.11 -7.75 3.01
C LEU A 18 4.03 -7.50 4.05
N MET A 19 4.40 -7.57 5.33
CA MET A 19 3.55 -7.12 6.44
C MET A 19 4.09 -5.79 6.96
N ILE A 20 3.26 -4.75 6.91
CA ILE A 20 3.62 -3.40 7.39
C ILE A 20 2.76 -3.00 8.58
N ARG A 21 3.27 -2.15 9.47
CA ARG A 21 2.49 -1.53 10.55
C ARG A 21 2.19 -0.09 10.23
N LEU A 22 0.91 0.30 10.34
CA LEU A 22 0.49 1.69 10.23
C LEU A 22 0.55 2.35 11.60
N LYS A 23 1.51 3.25 11.86
CA LYS A 23 1.61 3.95 13.16
C LYS A 23 0.49 4.93 13.45
N ASP A 24 -0.09 5.51 12.41
CA ASP A 24 -1.21 6.45 12.50
C ASP A 24 -2.05 6.37 11.21
N PRO A 25 -3.08 5.50 11.19
CA PRO A 25 -3.94 5.35 10.02
C PRO A 25 -4.63 6.65 9.59
N LYS A 26 -4.95 7.56 10.53
CA LYS A 26 -5.63 8.82 10.22
C LYS A 26 -4.71 9.81 9.54
N ALA A 27 -3.48 9.94 10.02
CA ALA A 27 -2.47 10.78 9.37
C ALA A 27 -2.16 10.28 7.96
N VAL A 28 -2.04 8.96 7.77
CA VAL A 28 -1.81 8.37 6.44
C VAL A 28 -3.00 8.63 5.50
N ALA A 29 -4.24 8.50 5.99
CA ALA A 29 -5.43 8.82 5.21
C ALA A 29 -5.45 10.28 4.75
N ALA A 30 -5.07 11.22 5.63
CA ALA A 30 -5.02 12.64 5.30
C ALA A 30 -3.99 12.95 4.21
N ILE A 31 -2.79 12.33 4.30
CA ILE A 31 -1.73 12.49 3.30
C ILE A 31 -2.18 11.93 1.95
N LEU A 32 -2.72 10.70 1.94
CA LEU A 32 -3.18 10.06 0.71
C LEU A 32 -4.38 10.79 0.09
N GLY A 33 -5.32 11.26 0.91
CA GLY A 33 -6.47 12.05 0.45
C GLY A 33 -6.08 13.42 -0.10
N ALA A 34 -4.97 14.01 0.34
CA ALA A 34 -4.40 15.21 -0.25
C ALA A 34 -3.64 14.93 -1.56
N ALA A 35 -2.96 13.78 -1.65
CA ALA A 35 -2.20 13.38 -2.83
C ALA A 35 -3.08 12.85 -3.97
N ILE A 36 -4.22 12.23 -3.66
CA ILE A 36 -5.18 11.63 -4.62
C ILE A 36 -6.59 12.14 -4.28
N PRO A 37 -6.92 13.40 -4.60
CA PRO A 37 -8.18 14.04 -4.20
C PRO A 37 -9.41 13.30 -4.72
N GLU A 38 -9.34 12.69 -5.91
CA GLU A 38 -10.45 11.99 -6.54
C GLU A 38 -10.90 10.75 -5.75
N GLN A 39 -10.00 10.17 -4.95
CA GLN A 39 -10.27 8.99 -4.12
C GLN A 39 -10.41 9.35 -2.63
N LYS A 40 -10.37 10.64 -2.27
CA LYS A 40 -10.33 11.10 -0.87
C LYS A 40 -11.39 10.46 0.02
N SER A 41 -12.65 10.43 -0.42
CA SER A 41 -13.76 9.84 0.35
C SER A 41 -13.56 8.34 0.60
N GLN A 42 -13.12 7.59 -0.42
CA GLN A 42 -12.80 6.16 -0.26
C GLN A 42 -11.60 5.92 0.65
N ILE A 43 -10.56 6.76 0.56
CA ILE A 43 -9.38 6.68 1.41
C ILE A 43 -9.75 6.95 2.86
N GLU A 44 -10.48 8.04 3.14
CA GLU A 44 -10.93 8.38 4.50
C GLU A 44 -11.79 7.27 5.10
N GLN A 45 -12.74 6.72 4.33
CA GLN A 45 -13.60 5.62 4.79
C GLN A 45 -12.80 4.33 5.03
N GLY A 46 -11.92 3.96 4.10
CA GLY A 46 -11.10 2.74 4.20
C GLY A 46 -10.18 2.79 5.42
N PHE A 47 -9.50 3.92 5.64
CA PHE A 47 -8.60 4.10 6.78
C PHE A 47 -9.33 4.35 8.10
N ALA A 48 -10.55 4.90 8.07
CA ALA A 48 -11.41 4.95 9.27
C ALA A 48 -11.75 3.54 9.76
N ALA A 49 -12.03 2.60 8.86
CA ALA A 49 -12.22 1.20 9.21
C ALA A 49 -10.94 0.55 9.78
N LEU A 50 -9.76 0.93 9.28
CA LEU A 50 -8.48 0.47 9.83
C LEU A 50 -8.20 1.01 11.23
N ALA A 51 -8.61 2.25 11.53
CA ALA A 51 -8.48 2.83 12.87
C ALA A 51 -9.30 2.07 13.93
N VAL A 52 -10.35 1.34 13.53
CA VAL A 52 -11.12 0.45 14.43
C VAL A 52 -10.30 -0.77 14.85
N LEU A 53 -9.35 -1.22 14.02
CA LEU A 53 -8.46 -2.34 14.32
C LEU A 53 -7.35 -1.99 15.34
N GLY A 54 -7.28 -0.72 15.76
CA GLY A 54 -6.32 -0.21 16.73
C GLY A 54 -5.38 0.83 16.14
N ASN A 55 -4.41 1.26 16.95
CA ASN A 55 -3.50 2.35 16.59
C ASN A 55 -2.35 1.92 15.69
N GLU A 56 -1.98 0.63 15.72
CA GLU A 56 -0.88 0.06 14.94
C GLU A 56 -1.26 -1.23 14.21
N PRO A 57 -2.30 -1.22 13.35
CA PRO A 57 -2.72 -2.43 12.67
C PRO A 57 -1.61 -2.92 11.73
N SER A 58 -1.34 -4.22 11.79
CA SER A 58 -0.48 -4.90 10.81
C SER A 58 -1.30 -5.21 9.57
N MET A 59 -0.80 -4.78 8.42
CA MET A 59 -1.50 -4.81 7.14
C MET A 59 -0.66 -5.53 6.08
N PRO A 60 -1.28 -6.37 5.24
CA PRO A 60 -0.59 -6.97 4.11
C PRO A 60 -0.40 -5.92 3.00
N LEU A 61 0.86 -5.64 2.68
CA LEU A 61 1.28 -4.90 1.51
C LEU A 61 1.69 -5.89 0.42
N LYS A 62 0.89 -5.93 -0.65
CA LYS A 62 1.13 -6.80 -1.79
C LYS A 62 1.49 -5.98 -3.02
N VAL A 63 2.53 -6.43 -3.73
CA VAL A 63 2.93 -5.87 -5.03
C VAL A 63 2.92 -7.00 -6.05
N VAL A 64 2.19 -6.83 -7.16
CA VAL A 64 2.14 -7.80 -8.27
C VAL A 64 2.40 -7.05 -9.57
N LYS A 65 3.50 -7.37 -10.25
CA LYS A 65 3.92 -6.69 -11.49
C LYS A 65 3.89 -5.17 -11.37
N GLY A 66 4.46 -4.64 -10.28
CA GLY A 66 4.49 -3.22 -9.96
C GLY A 66 3.17 -2.64 -9.43
N LYS A 67 2.03 -3.34 -9.46
CA LYS A 67 0.77 -2.85 -8.85
C LYS A 67 0.81 -3.06 -7.34
N ALA A 68 0.72 -1.98 -6.57
CA ALA A 68 0.77 -2.03 -5.11
C ALA A 68 -0.64 -1.91 -4.49
N SER A 69 -0.90 -2.69 -3.46
CA SER A 69 -2.16 -2.69 -2.70
C SER A 69 -1.91 -2.95 -1.22
N LEU A 70 -2.65 -2.27 -0.36
CA LEU A 70 -2.68 -2.48 1.09
C LEU A 70 -4.03 -3.11 1.48
N GLY A 71 -4.06 -4.43 1.64
CA GLY A 71 -5.32 -5.17 1.75
C GLY A 71 -6.22 -4.89 0.54
N PHE A 72 -7.33 -4.18 0.76
CA PHE A 72 -8.29 -3.79 -0.28
C PHE A 72 -8.04 -2.41 -0.90
N ILE A 73 -7.06 -1.65 -0.39
CA ILE A 73 -6.78 -0.27 -0.83
C ILE A 73 -5.74 -0.29 -1.96
N PRO A 74 -6.07 0.14 -3.18
CA PRO A 74 -5.08 0.28 -4.24
C PRO A 74 -4.15 1.47 -3.94
N LEU A 75 -2.83 1.26 -3.99
CA LEU A 75 -1.84 2.32 -3.74
C LEU A 75 -1.23 2.87 -5.05
N GLY A 76 -1.48 2.21 -6.18
CA GLY A 76 -1.03 2.64 -7.50
C GLY A 76 -0.02 1.69 -8.12
N LYS A 77 0.86 2.22 -8.98
CA LYS A 77 1.86 1.45 -9.71
C LYS A 77 3.26 1.99 -9.43
N ILE A 78 4.17 1.08 -9.12
CA ILE A 78 5.60 1.31 -9.03
C ILE A 78 6.19 1.10 -10.43
N LYS A 79 7.02 2.03 -10.87
CA LYS A 79 7.71 1.93 -12.17
C LYS A 79 8.79 0.84 -12.12
N PRO A 80 9.21 0.30 -13.28
CA PRO A 80 10.36 -0.59 -13.34
C PRO A 80 11.61 0.03 -12.71
N VAL A 81 12.45 -0.81 -12.11
CA VAL A 81 13.78 -0.40 -11.65
C VAL A 81 14.78 -0.45 -12.80
N GLU A 82 15.65 0.55 -12.91
CA GLU A 82 16.75 0.63 -13.88
C GLU A 82 18.04 0.00 -13.33
#